data_AF-A0A1Y2CLB1-F1
#
_entry.id   AF-A0A1Y2CLB1-F1
#
_cell.length_a   1.000
_cell.length_b   1.000
_cell.length_c   1.000
_cell.angle_alpha   90.00
_cell.angle_beta   90.00
_cell.angle_gamma   90.00
#
_symmetry.space_group_name_H-M   'P 1'
#
loop_
_entity.id
_entity.type
_entity.pdbx_description
1 polymer ?
#
loop_
_entity_poly.entity_id
_entity_poly.type
_entity_poly.pdbx_seq_one_letter_code
_entity_poly.pdbx_strand_id
1 'polypeptide(L)'
;MDDVSLNATQKTTSVSKIETWAPLLGLVGIDTILLAWAIYSIFVTEMRAKGHHISLTTICTAPNIFLFGIISTGTASTLARAFYERSHRTYTISLNFNVLFLGLSEMTYLFYSWLRGKEILRIQSSGRVFKAFEYVLYSTILFCNLPVITTFFDKSIFVELLFVLSEVIVGCCVLTLDTYFSFCYILHIRQMREVNAAESQVYSIIAKYGLRNALFGYIAMLGGGGFLFSEFH
;
A
#
# COMPACT_ATOMS: atom_id res chain seq x y z
N MET A 1 -27.36 54.47 36.72
CA MET A 1 -26.51 54.18 35.54
C MET A 1 -26.18 52.72 35.68
N ASP A 2 -27.05 51.88 35.11
CA ASP A 2 -26.95 50.44 35.21
C ASP A 2 -26.18 49.96 33.99
N ASP A 3 -25.01 49.37 34.22
CA ASP A 3 -24.19 48.75 33.19
C ASP A 3 -24.86 47.45 32.74
N VAL A 4 -25.69 47.57 31.70
CA VAL A 4 -26.25 46.42 30.98
C VAL A 4 -25.11 45.78 30.19
N SER A 5 -24.58 44.68 30.71
CA SER A 5 -23.67 43.80 29.98
C SER A 5 -24.42 43.14 28.83
N LEU A 6 -24.16 43.62 27.61
CA LEU A 6 -24.54 42.96 26.37
C LEU A 6 -23.79 41.63 26.26
N ASN A 7 -24.34 40.58 26.88
CA ASN A 7 -24.02 39.20 26.53
C ASN A 7 -24.55 38.95 25.12
N ALA A 8 -23.72 39.25 24.12
CA ALA A 8 -23.89 38.72 22.79
C ALA A 8 -23.82 37.20 22.91
N THR A 9 -24.98 36.55 22.97
CA THR A 9 -25.13 35.13 22.65
C THR A 9 -24.62 34.94 21.23
N GLN A 10 -23.32 34.70 21.11
CA GLN A 10 -22.68 34.19 19.92
C GLN A 10 -23.23 32.78 19.74
N LYS A 11 -24.38 32.70 19.07
CA LYS A 11 -24.96 31.45 18.58
C LYS A 11 -23.89 30.90 17.65
N THR A 12 -23.09 29.96 18.16
CA THR A 12 -22.11 29.22 17.38
C THR A 12 -22.87 28.70 16.18
N THR A 13 -22.67 29.35 15.03
CA THR A 13 -23.15 28.90 13.74
C THR A 13 -22.64 27.49 13.63
N SER A 14 -23.54 26.52 13.77
CA SER A 14 -23.26 25.12 13.55
C SER A 14 -22.76 25.03 12.12
N VAL A 15 -21.43 25.04 11.94
CA VAL A 15 -20.78 24.64 10.70
C VAL A 15 -21.47 23.34 10.32
N SER A 16 -22.21 23.40 9.22
CA SER A 16 -23.22 22.39 8.94
C SER A 16 -22.49 21.04 8.92
N LYS A 17 -23.06 20.03 9.59
CA LYS A 17 -22.46 18.69 9.62
C LYS A 17 -22.05 18.23 8.20
N ILE A 18 -22.74 18.71 7.16
CA ILE A 18 -22.51 18.46 5.74
C ILE A 18 -21.12 18.93 5.26
N GLU A 19 -20.64 20.11 5.68
CA GLU A 19 -19.30 20.62 5.29
C GLU A 19 -18.16 19.78 5.88
N THR A 20 -18.39 19.12 7.02
CA THR A 20 -17.44 18.15 7.57
C THR A 20 -17.54 16.77 6.91
N TRP A 21 -18.65 16.41 6.23
CA TRP A 21 -18.81 15.13 5.51
C TRP A 21 -18.28 15.14 4.07
N ALA A 22 -18.20 16.30 3.41
CA ALA A 22 -17.82 16.39 2.01
C ALA A 22 -16.43 15.81 1.67
N PRO A 23 -15.35 16.03 2.45
CA PRO A 23 -14.03 15.46 2.15
C PRO A 23 -14.01 13.93 2.34
N LEU A 24 -14.75 13.44 3.35
CA LEU A 24 -14.84 12.02 3.69
C LEU A 24 -15.66 11.25 2.66
N LEU A 25 -16.81 11.80 2.25
CA LEU A 25 -17.62 11.27 1.14
C LEU A 25 -16.88 11.34 -0.19
N GLY A 26 -16.06 12.37 -0.40
CA GLY A 26 -15.18 12.51 -1.56
C GLY A 26 -14.12 11.40 -1.61
N LEU A 27 -13.32 11.24 -0.56
CA LEU A 27 -12.27 10.21 -0.48
C LEU A 27 -12.83 8.79 -0.52
N VAL A 28 -13.84 8.50 0.32
CA VAL A 28 -14.47 7.16 0.36
C VAL A 28 -15.21 6.88 -0.95
N GLY A 29 -15.87 7.88 -1.54
CA GLY A 29 -16.55 7.76 -2.81
C GLY A 29 -15.58 7.48 -3.96
N ILE A 30 -14.47 8.21 -4.04
CA ILE A 30 -13.40 7.98 -5.02
C ILE A 30 -12.83 6.57 -4.86
N ASP A 31 -12.50 6.15 -3.64
CA ASP A 31 -11.93 4.81 -3.40
C ASP A 31 -12.93 3.69 -3.72
N THR A 32 -14.22 3.88 -3.45
CA THR A 32 -15.26 2.92 -3.81
C THR A 32 -15.45 2.81 -5.32
N ILE A 33 -15.38 3.95 -6.03
CA ILE A 33 -15.43 3.98 -7.50
C ILE A 33 -14.18 3.33 -8.09
N LEU A 34 -13.00 3.61 -7.54
CA LEU A 34 -11.75 2.98 -7.96
C LEU A 34 -11.76 1.47 -7.70
N LEU A 35 -12.31 1.03 -6.56
CA LEU A 35 -12.52 -0.39 -6.26
C LEU A 35 -13.45 -1.04 -7.28
N ALA A 36 -14.61 -0.45 -7.55
CA ALA A 36 -15.55 -0.97 -8.54
C ALA A 36 -14.95 -0.99 -9.96
N TRP A 37 -14.21 0.07 -10.33
CA TRP A 37 -13.51 0.16 -11.61
C TRP A 37 -12.39 -0.86 -11.74
N ALA A 38 -11.62 -1.08 -10.68
CA ALA A 38 -10.51 -2.04 -10.68
C ALA A 38 -11.05 -3.48 -10.73
N ILE A 39 -12.10 -3.80 -9.97
CA ILE A 39 -12.86 -5.06 -10.07
C ILE A 39 -13.35 -5.24 -11.52
N TYR A 40 -14.01 -4.25 -12.09
CA TYR A 40 -14.49 -4.30 -13.47
C TYR A 40 -13.34 -4.51 -14.46
N SER A 41 -12.22 -3.80 -14.29
CA SER A 41 -11.06 -3.90 -15.17
C SER A 41 -10.43 -5.29 -15.12
N ILE A 42 -10.17 -5.81 -13.91
CA ILE A 42 -9.59 -7.14 -13.70
C ILE A 42 -10.52 -8.24 -14.22
N PHE A 43 -11.80 -8.21 -13.84
CA PHE A 43 -12.71 -9.32 -14.12
C PHE A 43 -13.39 -9.26 -15.47
N VAL A 44 -13.56 -8.08 -16.06
CA VAL A 44 -14.25 -7.91 -17.34
C VAL A 44 -13.28 -7.59 -18.47
N THR A 45 -12.42 -6.58 -18.30
CA THR A 45 -11.57 -6.13 -19.42
C THR A 45 -10.39 -7.06 -19.67
N GLU A 46 -9.66 -7.48 -18.63
CA GLU A 46 -8.50 -8.35 -18.77
C GLU A 46 -8.89 -9.79 -19.19
N MET A 47 -9.98 -10.31 -18.61
CA MET A 47 -10.52 -11.62 -18.96
C MET A 47 -10.99 -11.69 -20.42
N ARG A 48 -11.65 -10.64 -20.91
CA ARG A 48 -12.03 -10.54 -22.33
C ARG A 48 -10.82 -10.41 -23.25
N ALA A 49 -9.81 -9.64 -22.86
CA ALA A 49 -8.58 -9.49 -23.65
C ALA A 49 -7.81 -10.82 -23.81
N LYS A 50 -7.90 -11.71 -22.81
CA LYS A 50 -7.31 -13.06 -22.86
C LYS A 50 -8.16 -14.09 -23.63
N GLY A 51 -9.34 -13.71 -24.12
CA GLY A 51 -10.23 -14.58 -24.88
C GLY A 51 -10.81 -15.76 -24.09
N HIS A 52 -10.75 -15.72 -22.76
CA HIS A 52 -11.25 -16.80 -21.91
C HIS A 52 -12.76 -16.65 -21.65
N HIS A 53 -13.47 -17.78 -21.62
CA HIS A 53 -14.84 -17.80 -21.11
C HIS A 53 -14.84 -17.45 -19.61
N ILE A 54 -15.69 -16.50 -19.24
CA ILE A 54 -15.83 -16.03 -17.86
C ILE A 54 -16.46 -17.15 -17.03
N SER A 55 -15.62 -17.88 -16.28
CA SER A 55 -16.02 -18.88 -15.30
C SER A 55 -15.45 -18.56 -13.92
N LEU A 56 -16.09 -19.04 -12.86
CA LEU A 56 -15.64 -18.87 -11.47
C LEU A 56 -14.18 -19.33 -11.26
N THR A 57 -13.76 -20.39 -11.96
CA THR A 57 -12.39 -20.90 -11.88
C THR A 57 -11.36 -20.00 -12.58
N THR A 58 -11.75 -19.33 -13.68
CA THR A 58 -10.90 -18.33 -14.34
C THR A 58 -10.84 -16.99 -13.60
N ILE A 59 -11.87 -16.69 -12.82
CA ILE A 59 -11.95 -15.48 -11.98
C ILE A 59 -11.09 -15.65 -10.73
N CYS A 60 -11.24 -16.77 -10.00
CA CYS A 60 -10.57 -17.05 -8.73
C CYS A 60 -9.16 -17.63 -8.91
N THR A 61 -8.36 -17.05 -9.81
CA THR A 61 -6.93 -17.37 -9.90
C THR A 61 -6.17 -16.68 -8.77
N ALA A 62 -5.07 -17.27 -8.31
CA ALA A 62 -4.27 -16.67 -7.24
C ALA A 62 -3.87 -15.21 -7.52
N PRO A 63 -3.39 -14.82 -8.72
CA PRO A 63 -3.07 -13.42 -9.03
C PRO A 63 -4.26 -12.47 -8.89
N ASN A 64 -5.46 -12.88 -9.33
CA ASN A 64 -6.68 -12.08 -9.22
C ASN A 64 -7.14 -11.93 -7.76
N ILE A 65 -6.98 -12.98 -6.96
CA ILE A 65 -7.29 -12.95 -5.52
C ILE A 65 -6.35 -11.97 -4.80
N PHE A 66 -5.06 -12.00 -5.11
CA PHE A 66 -4.12 -11.03 -4.53
C PHE A 66 -4.40 -9.60 -5.02
N LEU A 67 -4.70 -9.39 -6.30
CA LEU A 67 -5.10 -8.05 -6.79
C LEU A 67 -6.34 -7.54 -6.06
N PHE A 68 -7.37 -8.37 -5.90
CA PHE A 68 -8.55 -8.03 -5.13
C PHE A 68 -8.19 -7.72 -3.66
N GLY A 69 -7.31 -8.50 -3.06
CA GLY A 69 -6.81 -8.27 -1.71
C GLY A 69 -6.13 -6.91 -1.57
N ILE A 70 -5.24 -6.52 -2.49
CA ILE A 70 -4.54 -5.22 -2.48
C ILE A 70 -5.55 -4.08 -2.53
N ILE A 71 -6.51 -4.14 -3.46
CA ILE A 71 -7.48 -3.06 -3.65
C ILE A 71 -8.42 -2.98 -2.43
N SER A 72 -8.94 -4.11 -1.95
CA SER A 72 -9.86 -4.13 -0.81
C SER A 72 -9.21 -3.67 0.50
N THR A 73 -7.98 -4.09 0.77
CA THR A 73 -7.23 -3.66 1.96
C THR A 73 -6.77 -2.20 1.85
N GLY A 74 -6.38 -1.73 0.67
CA GLY A 74 -6.10 -0.31 0.41
C GLY A 74 -7.32 0.57 0.69
N THR A 75 -8.49 0.22 0.14
CA THR A 75 -9.74 0.94 0.41
C THR A 75 -10.12 0.90 1.89
N ALA A 76 -9.98 -0.26 2.55
CA ALA A 76 -10.27 -0.39 3.98
C ALA A 76 -9.34 0.45 4.86
N SER A 77 -8.06 0.59 4.47
CA SER A 77 -7.09 1.47 5.12
C SER A 77 -7.51 2.94 5.03
N THR A 78 -7.83 3.44 3.81
CA THR A 78 -8.31 4.83 3.65
C THR A 78 -9.58 5.09 4.46
N LEU A 79 -10.54 4.15 4.43
CA LEU A 79 -11.75 4.22 5.24
C LEU A 79 -11.42 4.33 6.74
N ALA A 80 -10.55 3.46 7.25
CA ALA A 80 -10.15 3.46 8.64
C ALA A 80 -9.46 4.78 9.03
N ARG A 81 -8.59 5.33 8.18
CA ARG A 81 -7.98 6.65 8.38
C ARG A 81 -9.01 7.78 8.41
N ALA A 82 -9.93 7.79 7.45
CA ALA A 82 -11.03 8.75 7.42
C ALA A 82 -11.86 8.70 8.72
N PHE A 83 -12.14 7.50 9.23
CA PHE A 83 -12.82 7.34 10.51
C PHE A 83 -11.96 7.75 11.71
N TYR A 84 -10.64 7.54 11.67
CA TYR A 84 -9.70 7.98 12.71
C TYR A 84 -9.71 9.49 12.88
N GLU A 85 -9.55 10.23 11.77
CA GLU A 85 -9.46 11.69 11.78
C GLU A 85 -10.76 12.37 12.25
N ARG A 86 -11.89 11.66 12.15
CA ARG A 86 -13.22 12.19 12.45
C ARG A 86 -13.81 11.75 13.79
N SER A 87 -13.53 10.52 14.22
CA SER A 87 -14.19 9.93 15.38
C SER A 87 -13.35 10.07 16.64
N HIS A 88 -13.69 11.05 17.49
CA HIS A 88 -13.02 11.24 18.78
C HIS A 88 -13.21 10.05 19.75
N ARG A 89 -14.24 9.21 19.54
CA ARG A 89 -14.57 8.10 20.46
C ARG A 89 -13.97 6.76 20.05
N THR A 90 -13.67 6.56 18.77
CA THR A 90 -13.15 5.28 18.23
C THR A 90 -11.77 5.42 17.61
N TYR A 91 -11.04 6.50 17.92
CA TYR A 91 -9.74 6.81 17.31
C TYR A 91 -8.76 5.62 17.44
N THR A 92 -8.62 5.01 18.62
CA THR A 92 -7.69 3.87 18.80
C THR A 92 -8.06 2.68 17.92
N ILE A 93 -9.35 2.35 17.82
CA ILE A 93 -9.83 1.24 17.00
C ILE A 93 -9.57 1.53 15.52
N SER A 94 -9.90 2.73 15.05
CA SER A 94 -9.69 3.15 13.66
C SER A 94 -8.21 3.18 13.29
N LEU A 95 -7.33 3.61 14.21
CA LEU A 95 -5.87 3.58 14.01
C LEU A 95 -5.37 2.15 13.84
N ASN A 96 -5.79 1.23 14.70
CA ASN A 96 -5.36 -0.17 14.64
C ASN A 96 -5.81 -0.83 13.34
N PHE A 97 -7.04 -0.56 12.89
CA PHE A 97 -7.52 -1.06 11.60
C PHE A 97 -6.78 -0.45 10.41
N ASN A 98 -6.46 0.86 10.45
CA ASN A 98 -5.67 1.51 9.41
C ASN A 98 -4.29 0.83 9.26
N VAL A 99 -3.57 0.66 10.37
CA VAL A 99 -2.25 0.01 10.38
C VAL A 99 -2.35 -1.44 9.94
N LEU A 100 -3.36 -2.18 10.40
CA LEU A 100 -3.59 -3.57 10.00
C LEU A 100 -3.86 -3.70 8.50
N PHE A 101 -4.77 -2.90 7.95
CA PHE A 101 -5.13 -2.96 6.53
C PHE A 101 -3.97 -2.51 5.65
N LEU A 102 -3.18 -1.53 6.07
CA LEU A 102 -1.96 -1.14 5.38
C LEU A 102 -0.96 -2.30 5.34
N GLY A 103 -0.71 -2.96 6.48
CA GLY A 103 0.17 -4.13 6.55
C GLY A 103 -0.31 -5.30 5.68
N LEU A 104 -1.61 -5.59 5.68
CA LEU A 104 -2.21 -6.63 4.83
C LEU A 104 -2.12 -6.29 3.34
N SER A 105 -2.34 -5.02 2.98
CA SER A 105 -2.17 -4.54 1.59
C SER A 105 -0.75 -4.80 1.11
N GLU A 106 0.25 -4.45 1.92
CA GLU A 106 1.66 -4.66 1.54
C GLU A 106 2.04 -6.14 1.45
N MET A 107 1.60 -6.97 2.39
CA MET A 107 1.82 -8.42 2.29
C MET A 107 1.21 -8.98 0.99
N THR A 108 -0.02 -8.59 0.69
CA THR A 108 -0.74 -9.05 -0.50
C THR A 108 -0.04 -8.60 -1.78
N TYR A 109 0.46 -7.36 -1.81
CA TYR A 109 1.28 -6.82 -2.90
C TYR A 109 2.57 -7.61 -3.11
N LEU A 110 3.33 -7.85 -2.04
CA LEU A 110 4.59 -8.57 -2.12
C LEU A 110 4.40 -10.01 -2.62
N PHE A 111 3.37 -10.71 -2.16
CA PHE A 111 3.05 -12.06 -2.65
C PHE A 111 2.58 -12.06 -4.11
N TYR A 112 1.80 -11.06 -4.53
CA TYR A 112 1.43 -10.89 -5.93
C TYR A 112 2.67 -10.70 -6.82
N SER A 113 3.55 -9.77 -6.43
CA SER A 113 4.81 -9.47 -7.14
C SER A 113 5.73 -10.68 -7.17
N TRP A 114 5.84 -11.42 -6.07
CA TRP A 114 6.60 -12.67 -5.99
C TRP A 114 6.06 -13.74 -6.93
N LEU A 115 4.75 -14.02 -6.90
CA LEU A 115 4.14 -15.03 -7.76
C LEU A 115 4.37 -14.75 -9.25
N ARG A 116 4.32 -13.48 -9.65
CA ARG A 116 4.54 -13.09 -11.04
C ARG A 116 6.03 -13.07 -11.44
N GLY A 117 6.91 -12.70 -10.52
CA GLY A 117 8.33 -12.46 -10.81
C GLY A 117 9.30 -13.59 -10.43
N LYS A 118 8.88 -14.58 -9.64
CA LYS A 118 9.79 -15.60 -9.06
C LYS A 118 10.60 -16.36 -10.12
N GLU A 119 10.01 -16.70 -11.26
CA GLU A 119 10.69 -17.47 -12.30
C GLU A 119 11.78 -16.64 -12.97
N ILE A 120 11.48 -15.38 -13.26
CA ILE A 120 12.46 -14.45 -13.83
C ILE A 120 13.59 -14.21 -12.83
N LEU A 121 13.27 -14.03 -11.54
CA LEU A 121 14.30 -13.94 -10.51
C LEU A 121 15.16 -15.20 -10.47
N ARG A 122 14.55 -16.39 -10.49
CA ARG A 122 15.27 -17.65 -10.43
C ARG A 122 16.23 -17.84 -11.61
N ILE A 123 15.85 -17.36 -12.80
CA ILE A 123 16.70 -17.41 -14.00
C ILE A 123 17.83 -16.38 -13.93
N GLN A 124 17.54 -15.16 -13.45
CA GLN A 124 18.50 -14.04 -13.48
C GLN A 124 19.42 -13.97 -12.24
N SER A 125 19.09 -14.68 -11.17
CA SER A 125 19.81 -14.61 -9.89
C SER A 125 20.56 -15.92 -9.59
N SER A 126 21.67 -15.79 -8.85
CA SER A 126 22.33 -16.98 -8.28
C SER A 126 21.48 -17.60 -7.18
N GLY A 127 21.62 -18.91 -6.94
CA GLY A 127 20.83 -19.60 -5.91
C GLY A 127 20.99 -19.03 -4.49
N ARG A 128 22.13 -18.40 -4.17
CA ARG A 128 22.33 -17.70 -2.89
C ARG A 128 21.52 -16.42 -2.82
N VAL A 129 21.54 -15.62 -3.88
CA VAL A 129 20.79 -14.36 -3.96
C VAL A 129 19.28 -14.66 -3.94
N PHE A 130 18.83 -15.64 -4.71
CA PHE A 130 17.42 -16.08 -4.69
C PHE A 130 16.93 -16.42 -3.28
N LYS A 131 17.70 -17.21 -2.52
CA LYS A 131 17.38 -17.54 -1.13
C LYS A 131 17.38 -16.31 -0.22
N ALA A 132 18.34 -15.39 -0.38
CA ALA A 132 18.35 -14.15 0.38
C ALA A 132 17.09 -13.31 0.13
N PHE A 133 16.64 -13.22 -1.13
CA PHE A 133 15.39 -12.55 -1.49
C PHE A 133 14.17 -13.22 -0.88
N GLU A 134 14.12 -14.53 -0.90
CA GLU A 134 13.06 -15.30 -0.25
C GLU A 134 13.02 -15.05 1.27
N TYR A 135 14.18 -15.01 1.93
CA TYR A 135 14.26 -14.63 3.35
C TYR A 135 13.81 -13.20 3.61
N VAL A 136 14.19 -12.24 2.76
CA VAL A 136 13.74 -10.85 2.88
C VAL A 136 12.22 -10.80 2.77
N LEU A 137 11.63 -11.42 1.74
CA LEU A 137 10.19 -11.48 1.54
C LEU A 137 9.45 -12.01 2.78
N TYR A 138 9.87 -13.15 3.33
CA TYR A 138 9.22 -13.72 4.51
C TYR A 138 9.46 -12.89 5.78
N SER A 139 10.63 -12.27 5.92
CA SER A 139 10.93 -11.39 7.04
C SER A 139 10.08 -10.12 7.00
N THR A 140 9.82 -9.57 5.80
CA THR A 140 8.96 -8.39 5.64
C THR A 140 7.55 -8.64 6.18
N ILE A 141 7.02 -9.87 6.05
CA ILE A 141 5.72 -10.24 6.64
C ILE A 141 5.74 -10.07 8.16
N LEU A 142 6.81 -10.50 8.83
CA LEU A 142 6.95 -10.33 10.27
C LEU A 142 6.99 -8.84 10.64
N PHE A 143 7.76 -8.05 9.89
CA PHE A 143 7.87 -6.61 10.13
C PHE A 143 6.56 -5.86 9.84
N CYS A 144 5.75 -6.27 8.87
CA CYS A 144 4.43 -5.67 8.61
C CYS A 144 3.42 -5.90 9.75
N ASN A 145 3.60 -6.96 10.56
CA ASN A 145 2.74 -7.21 11.73
C ASN A 145 3.20 -6.43 12.97
N LEU A 146 4.46 -6.03 13.04
CA LEU A 146 5.04 -5.39 14.22
C LEU A 146 4.37 -4.02 14.54
N PRO A 147 4.10 -3.12 13.58
CA PRO A 147 3.33 -1.90 13.81
C PRO A 147 1.95 -2.15 14.40
N VAL A 148 1.28 -3.24 13.98
CA VAL A 148 -0.05 -3.61 14.50
C VAL A 148 0.07 -4.01 15.95
N ILE A 149 1.06 -4.83 16.29
CA ILE A 149 1.32 -5.28 17.66
C ILE A 149 1.61 -4.10 18.58
N THR A 150 2.43 -3.14 18.15
CA THR A 150 2.78 -1.96 18.97
C THR A 150 1.58 -1.07 19.28
N THR A 151 0.53 -1.07 18.45
CA THR A 151 -0.70 -0.31 18.74
C THR A 151 -1.48 -0.81 19.96
N PHE A 152 -1.19 -2.01 20.48
CA PHE A 152 -1.84 -2.55 21.68
C PHE A 152 -1.13 -2.19 22.99
N PHE A 153 0.05 -1.56 22.92
CA PHE A 153 0.81 -1.16 24.11
C PHE A 153 0.55 0.30 24.47
N ASP A 154 0.72 0.63 25.75
CA ASP A 154 0.65 2.01 26.21
C ASP A 154 1.73 2.87 25.54
N LYS A 155 1.35 4.12 25.21
CA LYS A 155 2.26 5.05 24.55
C LYS A 155 3.47 5.34 25.44
N SER A 156 4.63 4.95 24.95
CA SER A 156 5.93 5.28 25.51
C SER A 156 6.88 5.59 24.36
N ILE A 157 7.93 6.37 24.63
CA ILE A 157 8.94 6.73 23.62
C ILE A 157 9.51 5.47 22.96
N PHE A 158 9.73 4.39 23.72
CA PHE A 158 10.23 3.12 23.18
C PHE A 158 9.23 2.43 22.24
N VAL A 159 7.93 2.47 22.54
CA VAL A 159 6.87 1.87 21.70
C VAL A 159 6.70 2.67 20.41
N GLU A 160 6.74 4.00 20.49
CA GLU A 160 6.66 4.89 19.32
C GLU A 160 7.89 4.73 18.41
N LEU A 161 9.09 4.66 19.01
CA LEU A 161 10.32 4.38 18.25
C LEU A 161 10.26 3.01 17.58
N LEU A 162 9.76 1.98 18.28
CA LEU A 162 9.62 0.63 17.72
C LEU A 162 8.62 0.62 16.55
N PHE A 163 7.50 1.34 16.68
CA PHE A 163 6.52 1.51 15.60
C PHE A 163 7.19 2.15 14.37
N VAL A 164 7.84 3.30 14.53
CA VAL A 164 8.50 4.02 13.42
C VAL A 164 9.59 3.18 12.77
N LEU A 165 10.47 2.55 13.56
CA LEU A 165 11.54 1.71 13.03
C LEU A 165 10.99 0.52 12.24
N SER A 166 9.89 -0.07 12.70
CA SER A 166 9.27 -1.19 12.00
C SER A 166 8.71 -0.79 10.64
N GLU A 167 8.07 0.38 10.52
CA GLU A 167 7.60 0.91 9.23
C GLU A 167 8.77 1.24 8.29
N VAL A 168 9.84 1.84 8.81
CA VAL A 168 11.06 2.14 8.03
C VAL A 168 11.71 0.87 7.51
N ILE A 169 11.81 -0.18 8.33
CA ILE A 169 12.36 -1.48 7.92
C ILE A 169 11.48 -2.10 6.82
N VAL A 170 10.16 -2.08 6.97
CA VAL A 170 9.22 -2.54 5.93
C VAL A 170 9.44 -1.78 4.63
N GLY A 171 9.48 -0.45 4.69
CA GLY A 171 9.72 0.40 3.52
C GLY A 171 11.04 0.07 2.82
N CYS A 172 12.13 -0.06 3.57
CA CYS A 172 13.43 -0.49 3.04
C CYS A 172 13.36 -1.85 2.35
N CYS A 173 12.71 -2.84 2.97
CA CYS A 173 12.56 -4.17 2.38
C CYS A 173 11.75 -4.11 1.07
N VAL A 174 10.60 -3.43 1.07
CA VAL A 174 9.74 -3.31 -0.12
C VAL A 174 10.50 -2.64 -1.26
N LEU A 175 11.17 -1.51 -1.00
CA LEU A 175 11.96 -0.81 -2.04
C LEU A 175 13.11 -1.67 -2.57
N THR A 176 13.76 -2.44 -1.70
CA THR A 176 14.84 -3.35 -2.09
C THR A 176 14.30 -4.46 -3.00
N LEU A 177 13.16 -5.05 -2.64
CA LEU A 177 12.47 -6.05 -3.45
C LEU A 177 12.07 -5.47 -4.80
N ASP A 178 11.36 -4.35 -4.83
CA ASP A 178 10.86 -3.71 -6.05
C ASP A 178 11.99 -3.29 -7.01
N THR A 179 13.06 -2.72 -6.47
CA THR A 179 14.25 -2.33 -7.25
C THR A 179 14.88 -3.55 -7.89
N TYR A 180 15.07 -4.62 -7.12
CA TYR A 180 15.70 -5.84 -7.62
C TYR A 180 14.82 -6.59 -8.61
N PHE A 181 13.51 -6.71 -8.34
CA PHE A 181 12.55 -7.26 -9.30
C PHE A 181 12.63 -6.50 -10.61
N SER A 182 12.53 -5.16 -10.57
CA SER A 182 12.60 -4.31 -11.76
C SER A 182 13.91 -4.51 -12.51
N PHE A 183 15.04 -4.61 -11.80
CA PHE A 183 16.34 -4.89 -12.39
C PHE A 183 16.40 -6.25 -13.10
N CYS A 184 15.88 -7.31 -12.48
CA CYS A 184 15.80 -8.64 -13.11
C CYS A 184 14.94 -8.62 -14.38
N TYR A 185 13.82 -7.89 -14.38
CA TYR A 185 13.01 -7.72 -15.59
C TYR A 185 13.78 -6.98 -16.69
N ILE A 186 14.53 -5.92 -16.36
CA ILE A 186 15.37 -5.20 -17.33
C ILE A 186 16.42 -6.12 -17.95
N LEU A 187 17.13 -6.89 -17.12
CA LEU A 187 18.13 -7.84 -17.61
C LEU A 187 17.51 -8.90 -18.52
N HIS A 188 16.35 -9.44 -18.13
CA HIS A 188 15.65 -10.44 -18.92
C HIS A 188 15.20 -9.90 -20.29
N ILE A 189 14.68 -8.66 -20.33
CA ILE A 189 14.32 -8.00 -21.60
C ILE A 189 15.54 -7.79 -22.50
N ARG A 190 16.66 -7.35 -21.92
CA ARG A 190 17.91 -7.18 -22.68
C ARG A 190 18.36 -8.49 -23.32
N GLN A 191 18.36 -9.58 -22.57
CA GLN A 191 18.69 -10.91 -23.08
C GLN A 191 17.73 -11.37 -24.18
N MET A 192 16.41 -11.18 -24.01
CA MET A 192 15.43 -11.53 -25.05
C MET A 192 15.67 -10.75 -26.35
N ARG A 193 16.06 -9.48 -26.23
CA ARG A 193 16.39 -8.61 -27.37
C ARG A 193 17.66 -9.06 -28.09
N GLU A 194 18.68 -9.52 -27.36
CA GLU A 194 19.91 -10.06 -27.94
C GLU A 194 19.67 -11.35 -28.74
N VAL A 195 18.71 -12.16 -28.32
CA VAL A 195 18.34 -13.44 -28.97
C VAL A 195 17.26 -13.28 -30.05
N ASN A 196 16.83 -12.03 -30.36
CA ASN A 196 15.72 -11.73 -31.27
C ASN A 196 14.40 -12.48 -30.92
N ALA A 197 14.19 -12.80 -29.64
CA ALA A 197 12.95 -13.38 -29.17
C ALA A 197 11.85 -12.30 -29.06
N ALA A 198 10.59 -12.69 -29.27
CA ALA A 198 9.47 -11.78 -29.09
C ALA A 198 9.41 -11.28 -27.64
N GLU A 199 9.55 -9.97 -27.45
CA GLU A 199 9.44 -9.32 -26.14
C GLU A 199 7.99 -9.36 -25.64
N SER A 200 7.78 -9.86 -24.43
CA SER A 200 6.48 -9.72 -23.77
C SER A 200 6.27 -8.28 -23.31
N GLN A 201 5.27 -7.60 -23.86
CA GLN A 201 4.91 -6.22 -23.50
C GLN A 201 4.68 -6.04 -21.99
N VAL A 202 4.21 -7.09 -21.31
CA VAL A 202 3.97 -7.10 -19.87
C VAL A 202 5.27 -6.83 -19.11
N TYR A 203 6.38 -7.46 -19.48
CA TYR A 203 7.67 -7.28 -18.81
C TYR A 203 8.22 -5.86 -18.99
N SER A 204 8.04 -5.29 -20.17
CA SER A 204 8.46 -3.92 -20.50
C SER A 204 7.75 -2.88 -19.62
N ILE A 205 6.44 -3.03 -19.44
CA ILE A 205 5.63 -2.19 -18.55
C ILE A 205 6.17 -2.30 -17.12
N ILE A 206 6.35 -3.53 -16.62
CA ILE A 206 6.78 -3.77 -15.24
C ILE A 206 8.14 -3.14 -14.97
N ALA A 207 9.11 -3.36 -15.86
CA ALA A 207 10.45 -2.79 -15.74
C ALA A 207 10.42 -1.25 -15.68
N LYS A 208 9.65 -0.62 -16.59
CA LYS A 208 9.61 0.84 -16.73
C LYS A 208 8.90 1.53 -15.57
N TYR A 209 7.74 1.01 -15.16
CA TYR A 209 6.96 1.60 -14.08
C TYR A 209 7.48 1.20 -12.70
N GLY A 210 8.01 -0.02 -12.54
CA GLY A 210 8.60 -0.50 -11.29
C GLY A 210 9.81 0.32 -10.86
N LEU A 211 10.74 0.62 -11.77
CA LEU A 211 11.92 1.44 -11.45
C LEU A 211 11.54 2.89 -11.08
N ARG A 212 10.54 3.46 -11.77
CA ARG A 212 10.01 4.78 -11.44
C ARG A 212 9.37 4.79 -10.05
N ASN A 213 8.58 3.77 -9.74
CA ASN A 213 7.93 3.63 -8.44
C ASN A 213 8.96 3.51 -7.32
N ALA A 214 9.98 2.67 -7.51
CA ALA A 214 11.08 2.52 -6.55
C ALA A 214 11.81 3.86 -6.31
N LEU A 215 12.10 4.62 -7.36
CA LEU A 215 12.73 5.94 -7.24
C LEU A 215 11.88 6.92 -6.42
N PHE A 216 10.58 7.02 -6.72
CA PHE A 216 9.68 7.86 -5.93
C PHE A 216 9.58 7.39 -4.48
N GLY A 217 9.60 6.07 -4.26
CA GLY A 217 9.63 5.48 -2.93
C GLY A 217 10.87 5.85 -2.13
N TYR A 218 12.07 5.83 -2.74
CA TYR A 218 13.30 6.30 -2.09
C TYR A 218 13.23 7.79 -1.72
N ILE A 219 12.69 8.63 -2.61
CA ILE A 219 12.50 10.07 -2.33
C ILE A 219 11.53 10.26 -1.16
N ALA A 220 10.41 9.54 -1.15
CA ALA A 220 9.43 9.59 -0.08
C ALA A 220 10.03 9.12 1.26
N MET A 221 10.83 8.05 1.25
CA MET A 221 11.54 7.57 2.43
C MET A 221 12.55 8.59 2.98
N LEU A 222 13.33 9.23 2.12
CA LEU A 222 14.29 10.26 2.54
C LEU A 222 13.56 11.49 3.10
N GLY A 223 12.47 11.92 2.47
CA GLY A 223 11.63 13.02 2.95
C GLY A 223 10.98 12.71 4.30
N GLY A 224 10.39 11.52 4.44
CA GLY A 224 9.78 11.07 5.69
C GLY A 224 10.81 10.88 6.81
N GLY A 225 11.98 10.32 6.50
CA GLY A 225 13.10 10.19 7.43
C GLY A 225 13.60 11.54 7.93
N GLY A 226 13.74 12.53 7.04
CA GLY A 226 14.12 13.90 7.41
C GLY A 226 13.13 14.57 8.37
N PHE A 227 11.83 14.37 8.14
CA PHE A 227 10.77 14.87 9.04
C PHE A 227 10.82 14.21 10.42
N LEU A 228 11.02 12.88 10.46
CA LEU A 228 11.15 12.17 11.73
C LEU A 228 12.37 12.63 12.54
N PHE A 229 13.51 12.85 11.89
CA PHE A 229 14.70 13.40 12.56
C PHE A 229 14.48 14.78 13.16
N SER A 230 13.57 15.60 12.61
CA SER A 230 13.24 16.92 13.18
C SER A 230 12.27 16.88 14.36
N GLU A 231 11.46 15.83 14.50
CA GLU A 231 10.48 15.70 15.60
C GLU A 231 11.09 15.08 16.87
N PHE A 232 12.15 14.28 16.73
CA PHE A 232 12.80 13.58 17.85
C PHE A 232 14.07 14.27 18.39
N HIS A 233 14.34 15.52 17.97
CA HIS A 233 15.53 16.31 18.35
C HIS A 233 15.15 17.64 18.99
#